data_AF-A0AA38FIZ4-F1
#
_entry.id   AF-A0AA38FIZ4-F1
#
_cell.length_a   1.000
_cell.length_b   1.000
_cell.length_c   1.000
_cell.angle_alpha   90.00
_cell.angle_beta   90.00
_cell.angle_gamma   90.00
#
_symmetry.space_group_name_H-M   'P 1'
#
loop_
_entity.id
_entity.type
_entity.pdbx_description
1 polymer ?
#
loop_
_entity_poly.entity_id
_entity_poly.type
_entity_poly.pdbx_seq_one_letter_code
_entity_poly.pdbx_strand_id
1 'polypeptide(L)'
;MASMRRVLSQWQRAAALLCNANRTANPSQMSNISLWDSIYRNPTAGLSLWFSTDREVGSSSPTSNVLDENKRRILNRLLYRSKQRGFLELDLVLGKWVQENVQDLDETNLQALVDVLDLENPYLWKWLTAQEPAPEAVMKNPVFIALHEKITNNLNTYASPETRAKLGQPW
;
A
#
# COMPACT_ATOMS: atom_id res chain seq x y z
N MET A 1 18.81 -15.37 36.16
CA MET A 1 17.55 -15.97 35.66
C MET A 1 16.55 -14.87 35.34
N ALA A 2 16.69 -14.23 34.17
CA ALA A 2 15.76 -13.21 33.69
C ALA A 2 15.67 -13.28 32.15
N SER A 3 15.50 -14.49 31.64
CA SER A 3 15.18 -14.77 30.24
C SER A 3 13.73 -15.25 30.19
N MET A 4 13.06 -15.00 29.07
CA MET A 4 11.71 -15.50 28.72
C MET A 4 10.50 -14.73 29.26
N ARG A 5 10.40 -13.43 28.98
CA ARG A 5 9.10 -12.73 28.94
C ARG A 5 8.96 -11.85 27.69
N ARG A 6 9.23 -12.42 26.52
CA ARG A 6 9.04 -11.74 25.22
C ARG A 6 8.61 -12.65 24.06
N VAL A 7 7.97 -13.78 24.37
CA VAL A 7 7.44 -14.72 23.37
C VAL A 7 6.06 -15.15 23.84
N LEU A 8 5.00 -14.46 23.38
CA LEU A 8 3.59 -14.90 23.36
C LEU A 8 2.65 -13.70 23.05
N SER A 9 2.85 -13.05 21.90
CA SER A 9 1.85 -12.12 21.33
C SER A 9 1.77 -12.20 19.81
N GLN A 10 2.08 -13.38 19.26
CA GLN A 10 1.59 -13.82 17.97
C GLN A 10 0.47 -14.81 18.27
N TRP A 11 -0.58 -14.86 17.43
CA TRP A 11 -1.82 -15.64 17.60
C TRP A 11 -3.02 -14.94 18.29
N GLN A 12 -3.39 -13.72 17.87
CA GLN A 12 -4.78 -13.24 18.02
C GLN A 12 -5.31 -12.43 16.82
N ARG A 13 -5.00 -12.85 15.58
CA ARG A 13 -5.64 -12.29 14.35
C ARG A 13 -6.24 -13.36 13.43
N ALA A 14 -6.50 -14.57 13.93
CA ALA A 14 -6.96 -15.71 13.14
C ALA A 14 -8.43 -16.15 13.42
N ALA A 15 -9.20 -15.41 14.21
CA ALA A 15 -10.52 -15.86 14.70
C ALA A 15 -11.68 -14.87 14.43
N ALA A 16 -11.65 -14.15 13.31
CA ALA A 16 -12.77 -13.28 12.89
C ALA A 16 -13.39 -13.69 11.54
N LEU A 17 -13.24 -14.97 11.15
CA LEU A 17 -13.71 -15.49 9.85
C LEU A 17 -15.00 -16.31 9.90
N LEU A 18 -15.69 -16.43 11.04
CA LEU A 18 -16.93 -17.20 11.11
C LEU A 18 -17.94 -16.52 12.03
N CYS A 19 -18.71 -15.59 11.46
CA CYS A 19 -20.12 -15.30 11.80
C CYS A 19 -20.57 -13.98 11.13
N ASN A 20 -20.90 -14.03 9.84
CA ASN A 20 -22.05 -13.26 9.32
C ASN A 20 -22.48 -13.80 7.96
N ALA A 21 -22.89 -15.07 7.92
CA ALA A 21 -23.73 -15.57 6.84
C ALA A 21 -25.16 -15.10 7.13
N ASN A 22 -25.85 -14.61 6.11
CA ASN A 22 -27.28 -14.25 6.04
C ASN A 22 -27.59 -12.75 6.13
N ARG A 23 -27.12 -12.00 5.12
CA ARG A 23 -27.86 -10.84 4.64
C ARG A 23 -28.06 -11.02 3.13
N THR A 24 -29.26 -11.45 2.76
CA THR A 24 -29.72 -11.54 1.36
C THR A 24 -29.69 -10.15 0.73
N ALA A 25 -28.71 -9.89 -0.13
CA ALA A 25 -28.63 -8.69 -0.94
C ALA A 25 -29.12 -9.00 -2.36
N ASN A 26 -30.14 -8.27 -2.82
CA ASN A 26 -30.67 -8.34 -4.18
C ASN A 26 -29.57 -8.04 -5.22
N PRO A 27 -29.46 -8.81 -6.32
CA PRO A 27 -28.35 -8.70 -7.27
C PRO A 27 -28.50 -7.60 -8.34
N SER A 28 -29.50 -6.71 -8.24
CA SER A 28 -29.82 -5.75 -9.30
C SER A 28 -29.29 -4.33 -9.11
N GLN A 29 -28.48 -4.07 -8.07
CA GLN A 29 -27.82 -2.77 -7.88
C GLN A 29 -26.33 -2.92 -7.50
N MET A 30 -25.54 -3.52 -8.39
CA MET A 30 -24.09 -3.35 -8.36
C MET A 30 -23.71 -2.20 -9.31
N SER A 31 -23.90 -0.97 -8.84
CA SER A 31 -23.20 0.17 -9.44
C SER A 31 -21.70 -0.03 -9.21
N ASN A 32 -20.90 0.10 -10.29
CA ASN A 32 -19.43 -0.03 -10.30
C ASN A 32 -18.79 0.59 -9.05
N ILE A 33 -18.52 -0.22 -8.02
CA ILE A 33 -17.66 0.19 -6.92
C ILE A 33 -16.28 0.25 -7.55
N SER A 34 -15.74 1.45 -7.70
CA SER A 34 -14.40 1.62 -8.25
C SER A 34 -13.42 0.84 -7.36
N LEU A 35 -12.47 0.12 -7.96
CA LEU A 35 -11.45 -0.68 -7.27
C LEU A 35 -10.79 0.15 -6.12
N TRP A 36 -10.60 1.44 -6.43
CA TRP A 36 -10.22 2.56 -5.58
C TRP A 36 -11.01 2.73 -4.27
N ASP A 37 -12.33 2.56 -4.30
CA ASP A 37 -13.22 2.70 -3.14
C ASP A 37 -13.19 1.48 -2.20
N SER A 38 -12.69 0.33 -2.67
CA SER A 38 -12.55 -0.89 -1.85
C SER A 38 -11.25 -0.90 -1.06
N ILE A 39 -10.14 -0.52 -1.70
CA ILE A 39 -8.80 -0.60 -1.10
C ILE A 39 -8.65 0.37 0.08
N TYR A 40 -9.28 1.54 0.02
CA TYR A 40 -9.16 2.55 1.08
C TYR A 40 -10.51 3.09 1.56
N ARG A 41 -11.53 2.24 1.61
CA ARG A 41 -12.83 2.58 2.21
C ARG A 41 -12.61 3.05 3.65
N ASN A 42 -12.97 4.29 3.94
CA ASN A 42 -13.04 4.76 5.32
C ASN A 42 -14.20 4.02 6.01
N PRO A 43 -13.97 3.20 7.05
CA PRO A 43 -15.05 2.44 7.69
C PRO A 43 -16.12 3.33 8.35
N THR A 44 -15.85 4.63 8.53
CA THR A 44 -16.83 5.60 9.04
C THR A 44 -17.82 6.12 7.98
N ALA A 45 -17.67 5.73 6.71
CA ALA A 45 -18.66 6.02 5.66
C ALA A 45 -19.98 5.23 5.80
N GLY A 46 -20.24 4.63 6.98
CA GLY A 46 -21.53 4.08 7.39
C GLY A 46 -22.39 5.03 8.23
N LEU A 47 -21.91 6.24 8.54
CA LEU A 47 -22.68 7.27 9.25
C LEU A 47 -22.57 8.61 8.52
N SER A 48 -23.05 8.69 7.28
CA SER A 48 -23.43 9.99 6.76
C SER A 48 -24.74 10.37 7.46
N LEU A 49 -24.67 11.34 8.37
CA LEU A 49 -25.84 12.11 8.78
C LEU A 49 -26.16 13.01 7.59
N TRP A 50 -27.16 12.62 6.79
CA TRP A 50 -27.57 13.37 5.61
C TRP A 50 -28.31 14.63 6.09
N PHE A 51 -27.62 15.77 6.12
CA PHE A 51 -28.30 17.05 6.07
C PHE A 51 -28.79 17.23 4.63
N SER A 52 -30.03 16.82 4.37
CA SER A 52 -30.73 17.12 3.11
C SER A 52 -31.03 18.61 3.08
N THR A 53 -30.26 19.35 2.28
CA THR A 53 -30.73 20.62 1.73
C THR A 53 -30.93 20.37 0.24
N ASP A 54 -32.18 20.15 -0.15
CA ASP A 54 -32.57 20.06 -1.56
C ASP A 54 -32.18 21.37 -2.26
N ARG A 55 -31.17 21.30 -3.13
CA ARG A 55 -30.90 22.35 -4.09
C ARG A 55 -30.69 21.69 -5.44
N GLU A 56 -31.78 21.64 -6.20
CA GLU A 56 -31.75 21.32 -7.63
C GLU A 56 -30.83 22.32 -8.34
N VAL A 57 -29.68 21.85 -8.81
CA VAL A 57 -28.84 22.57 -9.76
C VAL A 57 -28.47 21.63 -10.89
N GLY A 58 -29.09 21.89 -12.04
CA GLY A 58 -28.48 21.95 -13.36
C GLY A 58 -27.55 20.81 -13.77
N SER A 59 -28.07 19.97 -14.68
CA SER A 59 -27.35 19.04 -15.54
C SER A 59 -26.12 19.68 -16.22
N SER A 60 -24.97 19.59 -15.57
CA SER A 60 -23.64 19.71 -16.18
C SER A 60 -22.79 18.60 -15.56
N SER A 61 -22.26 17.70 -16.40
CA SER A 61 -21.67 16.40 -16.03
C SER A 61 -20.76 16.47 -14.77
N PRO A 62 -21.26 16.13 -13.55
CA PRO A 62 -20.52 16.31 -12.30
C PRO A 62 -19.56 15.14 -12.01
N THR A 63 -19.62 14.09 -12.83
CA THR A 63 -18.95 12.81 -12.58
C THR A 63 -17.44 12.87 -12.81
N SER A 64 -16.97 13.66 -13.79
CA SER A 64 -15.53 13.76 -14.09
C SER A 64 -14.75 14.45 -12.97
N ASN A 65 -15.20 15.61 -12.51
CA ASN A 65 -14.53 16.37 -11.45
C ASN A 65 -14.46 15.60 -10.12
N VAL A 66 -15.51 14.84 -9.79
CA VAL A 66 -15.56 14.03 -8.56
C VAL A 66 -14.64 12.81 -8.66
N LEU A 67 -14.57 12.16 -9.82
CA LEU A 67 -13.66 11.03 -10.05
C LEU A 67 -12.19 11.45 -9.93
N ASP A 68 -11.84 12.59 -10.52
CA ASP A 68 -10.48 13.14 -10.48
C ASP A 68 -10.06 13.52 -9.06
N GLU A 69 -10.97 14.10 -8.28
CA GLU A 69 -10.73 14.43 -6.89
C GLU A 69 -10.55 13.18 -6.01
N ASN A 70 -11.33 12.13 -6.23
CA ASN A 70 -11.16 10.86 -5.51
C ASN A 70 -9.81 10.20 -5.84
N LYS A 71 -9.41 10.20 -7.12
CA LYS A 71 -8.09 9.71 -7.53
C LYS A 71 -6.97 10.48 -6.82
N ARG A 72 -7.00 11.82 -6.85
CA ARG A 72 -6.01 12.66 -6.16
C ARG A 72 -5.88 12.33 -4.68
N ARG A 73 -7.00 12.16 -3.97
CA ARG A 73 -7.00 11.79 -2.54
C ARG A 73 -6.30 10.46 -2.28
N ILE A 74 -6.50 9.47 -3.15
CA ILE A 74 -5.89 8.16 -2.99
C ILE A 74 -4.39 8.22 -3.29
N LEU A 75 -3.98 8.90 -4.36
CA LEU A 75 -2.56 9.09 -4.67
C LEU A 75 -1.83 9.82 -3.53
N ASN A 76 -2.47 10.86 -2.96
CA ASN A 76 -1.93 11.57 -1.80
C ASN A 76 -1.79 10.66 -0.57
N ARG A 77 -2.76 9.77 -0.34
CA ARG A 77 -2.71 8.79 0.75
C ARG A 77 -1.58 7.76 0.54
N LEU A 78 -1.39 7.28 -0.69
CA LEU A 78 -0.29 6.37 -1.05
C LEU A 78 1.07 7.03 -0.83
N LEU A 79 1.23 8.26 -1.33
CA LEU A 79 2.44 9.05 -1.15
C LEU A 79 2.73 9.36 0.32
N TYR A 80 1.69 9.64 1.11
CA TYR A 80 1.85 9.83 2.54
C TYR A 80 2.29 8.55 3.24
N ARG A 81 1.63 7.42 2.93
CA ARG A 81 1.93 6.11 3.54
C ARG A 81 3.30 5.57 3.12
N SER A 82 3.85 5.96 1.97
CA SER A 82 5.21 5.61 1.56
C SER A 82 6.30 6.41 2.29
N LYS A 83 5.96 7.58 2.86
CA LYS A 83 6.89 8.48 3.56
C LYS A 83 6.82 8.42 5.10
N GLN A 84 5.84 7.73 5.66
CA GLN A 84 5.57 7.72 7.10
C GLN A 84 5.61 6.33 7.72
N ARG A 85 6.73 5.63 7.55
CA ARG A 85 6.92 4.29 8.11
C ARG A 85 7.76 4.29 9.37
N GLY A 86 8.46 5.40 9.65
CA GLY A 86 9.39 5.50 10.77
C GLY A 86 10.73 4.83 10.47
N PHE A 87 11.05 4.64 9.19
CA PHE A 87 12.30 4.06 8.73
C PHE A 87 12.84 4.91 7.58
N LEU A 88 13.73 5.85 7.93
CA LEU A 88 14.07 7.00 7.10
C LEU A 88 14.65 6.60 5.74
N GLU A 89 15.50 5.59 5.71
CA GLU A 89 16.16 5.10 4.50
C GLU A 89 15.11 4.57 3.51
N LEU A 90 14.16 3.79 4.01
CA LEU A 90 13.07 3.25 3.21
C LEU A 90 12.10 4.35 2.78
N ASP A 91 11.77 5.28 3.68
CA ASP A 91 10.88 6.42 3.40
C ASP A 91 11.45 7.32 2.30
N LEU A 92 12.77 7.53 2.26
CA LEU A 92 13.44 8.30 1.20
C LEU A 92 13.38 7.57 -0.15
N VAL A 93 13.70 6.28 -0.17
CA VAL A 93 13.75 5.49 -1.41
C VAL A 93 12.35 5.27 -1.99
N LEU A 94 11.41 4.77 -1.17
CA LEU A 94 10.02 4.55 -1.59
C LEU A 94 9.31 5.87 -1.88
N GLY A 95 9.48 6.86 -1.01
CA GLY A 95 8.83 8.16 -1.14
C GLY A 95 9.21 8.86 -2.44
N LYS A 96 10.49 8.80 -2.83
CA LYS A 96 10.97 9.37 -4.10
C LYS A 96 10.44 8.59 -5.29
N TRP A 97 10.50 7.26 -5.27
CA TRP A 97 10.02 6.44 -6.38
C TRP A 97 8.52 6.61 -6.61
N VAL A 98 7.71 6.58 -5.55
CA VAL A 98 6.25 6.78 -5.65
C VAL A 98 5.97 8.18 -6.19
N GLN A 99 6.64 9.22 -5.70
CA GLN A 99 6.44 10.57 -6.19
C GLN A 99 6.71 10.73 -7.69
N GLU A 100 7.70 10.01 -8.23
CA GLU A 100 8.05 10.04 -9.66
C GLU A 100 7.10 9.20 -10.53
N ASN A 101 6.57 8.08 -10.03
CA ASN A 101 5.83 7.11 -10.86
C ASN A 101 4.31 7.13 -10.65
N VAL A 102 3.80 7.63 -9.52
CA VAL A 102 2.38 7.47 -9.13
C VAL A 102 1.37 8.09 -10.10
N GLN A 103 1.79 9.04 -10.94
CA GLN A 103 0.93 9.66 -11.95
C GLN A 103 0.76 8.79 -13.20
N ASP A 104 1.75 7.95 -13.51
CA ASP A 104 1.83 7.14 -14.73
C ASP A 104 1.44 5.67 -14.50
N LEU A 105 1.19 5.25 -13.26
CA LEU A 105 0.84 3.87 -12.93
C LEU A 105 -0.61 3.53 -13.29
N ASP A 106 -0.79 2.37 -13.92
CA ASP A 106 -2.08 1.73 -14.12
C ASP A 106 -2.70 1.20 -12.81
N GLU A 107 -4.02 0.96 -12.82
CA GLU A 107 -4.78 0.50 -11.65
C GLU A 107 -4.24 -0.82 -11.07
N THR A 108 -3.76 -1.73 -11.92
CA THR A 108 -3.13 -3.00 -11.52
C THR A 108 -1.82 -2.77 -10.79
N ASN A 109 -1.00 -1.84 -11.27
CA ASN A 109 0.27 -1.50 -10.65
C ASN A 109 0.07 -0.73 -9.35
N LEU A 110 -1.00 0.07 -9.25
CA LEU A 110 -1.37 0.74 -8.01
C LEU A 110 -1.81 -0.25 -6.93
N GLN A 111 -2.57 -1.28 -7.30
CA GLN A 111 -2.87 -2.38 -6.37
C GLN A 111 -1.60 -3.11 -5.94
N ALA A 112 -0.71 -3.39 -6.88
CA ALA A 112 0.59 -3.99 -6.59
C ALA A 112 1.45 -3.11 -5.66
N LEU A 113 1.38 -1.78 -5.81
CA LEU A 113 2.03 -0.83 -4.88
C LEU A 113 1.42 -0.94 -3.48
N VAL A 114 0.10 -1.05 -3.35
CA VAL A 114 -0.55 -1.23 -2.04
C VAL A 114 -0.06 -2.50 -1.37
N ASP A 115 0.01 -3.61 -2.11
CA ASP A 115 0.50 -4.88 -1.59
C ASP A 115 1.95 -4.76 -1.07
N VAL A 116 2.82 -4.05 -1.79
CA VAL A 116 4.20 -3.78 -1.32
C VAL A 116 4.20 -2.91 -0.08
N LEU A 117 3.33 -1.90 -0.03
CA LEU A 117 3.23 -0.98 1.11
C LEU A 117 2.68 -1.66 2.37
N ASP A 118 1.95 -2.76 2.28
CA ASP A 118 1.44 -3.48 3.45
C ASP A 118 2.42 -4.50 4.04
N LEU A 119 3.59 -4.69 3.40
CA LEU A 119 4.69 -5.50 3.93
C LEU A 119 5.35 -4.85 5.15
N GLU A 120 5.95 -5.69 6.00
CA GLU A 120 6.70 -5.25 7.17
C GLU A 120 8.01 -4.55 6.79
N ASN A 121 8.23 -3.35 7.35
CA ASN A 121 9.37 -2.48 7.04
C ASN A 121 10.77 -3.16 7.12
N PRO A 122 11.13 -3.92 8.18
CA PRO A 122 12.48 -4.48 8.28
C PRO A 122 12.74 -5.54 7.21
N TYR A 123 11.74 -6.37 6.90
CA TYR A 123 11.84 -7.39 5.88
C TYR A 123 11.89 -6.77 4.48
N LEU A 124 11.01 -5.79 4.22
CA LEU A 124 10.99 -5.07 2.96
C LEU A 124 12.36 -4.44 2.63
N TRP A 125 12.99 -3.80 3.61
CA TRP A 125 14.32 -3.21 3.40
C TRP A 125 15.40 -4.24 3.08
N LYS A 126 15.42 -5.37 3.79
CA LYS A 126 16.37 -6.45 3.55
C LYS A 126 16.24 -7.03 2.15
N TRP A 127 15.01 -7.19 1.67
CA TRP A 127 14.75 -7.68 0.31
C TRP A 127 15.15 -6.65 -0.75
N LEU A 128 14.85 -5.37 -0.53
CA LEU A 128 15.20 -4.30 -1.46
C LEU A 128 16.71 -4.06 -1.59
N THR A 129 17.45 -4.27 -0.50
CA THR A 129 18.93 -4.14 -0.48
C THR A 129 19.65 -5.44 -0.82
N ALA A 130 18.91 -6.48 -1.21
CA ALA A 130 19.44 -7.82 -1.52
C ALA A 130 20.25 -8.46 -0.38
N GLN A 131 19.90 -8.17 0.88
CA GLN A 131 20.50 -8.81 2.06
C GLN A 131 19.91 -10.21 2.31
N GLU A 132 18.64 -10.39 1.99
CA GLU A 132 17.90 -11.65 2.07
C GLU A 132 17.09 -11.86 0.78
N PRO A 133 16.91 -13.12 0.32
CA PRO A 133 16.07 -13.41 -0.84
C PRO A 133 14.60 -13.10 -0.49
N ALA A 134 13.93 -12.36 -1.37
CA ALA A 134 12.52 -12.05 -1.20
C ALA A 134 11.65 -13.31 -1.48
N PRO A 135 10.51 -13.48 -0.81
CA PRO A 135 9.56 -14.53 -1.12
C PRO A 135 9.05 -14.43 -2.57
N GLU A 136 8.77 -15.57 -3.19
CA GLU A 136 8.33 -15.63 -4.60
C GLU A 136 7.07 -14.77 -4.86
N ALA A 137 6.17 -14.67 -3.89
CA ALA A 137 4.97 -13.83 -3.97
C ALA A 137 5.30 -12.33 -4.14
N VAL A 138 6.35 -11.86 -3.46
CA VAL A 138 6.79 -10.46 -3.53
C VAL A 138 7.60 -10.22 -4.80
N MET A 139 8.44 -11.19 -5.20
CA MET A 139 9.24 -11.09 -6.43
C MET A 139 8.40 -10.99 -7.71
N LYS A 140 7.20 -11.56 -7.72
CA LYS A 140 6.28 -11.49 -8.87
C LYS A 140 5.65 -10.11 -9.06
N ASN A 141 5.72 -9.23 -8.05
CA ASN A 141 5.06 -7.94 -8.09
C ASN A 141 5.85 -6.95 -8.98
N PRO A 142 5.21 -6.33 -10.01
CA PRO A 142 5.89 -5.45 -10.95
C PRO A 142 6.50 -4.21 -10.27
N VAL A 143 5.81 -3.65 -9.26
CA VAL A 143 6.28 -2.48 -8.52
C VAL A 143 7.50 -2.82 -7.67
N PHE A 144 7.51 -4.01 -7.06
CA PHE A 144 8.67 -4.48 -6.31
C PHE A 144 9.91 -4.64 -7.21
N ILE A 145 9.73 -5.23 -8.40
CA ILE A 145 10.81 -5.40 -9.37
C ILE A 145 11.38 -4.03 -9.78
N ALA A 146 10.51 -3.07 -10.13
CA ALA A 146 10.93 -1.72 -10.53
C ALA A 146 11.68 -0.97 -9.42
N LEU A 147 11.23 -1.11 -8.17
CA LEU A 147 11.89 -0.54 -6.99
C LEU A 147 13.26 -1.18 -6.76
N HIS A 148 13.32 -2.52 -6.79
CA HIS A 148 14.56 -3.26 -6.62
C HIS A 148 15.57 -2.89 -7.70
N GLU A 149 15.16 -2.82 -8.96
CA GLU A 149 16.00 -2.37 -10.08
C GLU A 149 16.55 -0.96 -9.83
N LYS A 150 15.70 0.00 -9.44
CA LYS A 150 16.13 1.38 -9.13
C LYS A 150 17.19 1.41 -8.03
N ILE A 151 17.02 0.62 -6.97
CA ILE A 151 17.96 0.56 -5.85
C ILE A 151 19.28 -0.09 -6.30
N THR A 152 19.22 -1.21 -7.01
CA THR A 152 20.43 -1.88 -7.51
C THR A 152 21.24 -0.98 -8.44
N ASN A 153 20.58 -0.21 -9.32
CA ASN A 153 21.23 0.77 -10.17
C ASN A 153 21.92 1.86 -9.34
N ASN A 154 21.23 2.43 -8.34
CA ASN A 154 21.84 3.41 -7.43
C ASN A 154 23.05 2.83 -6.67
N LEU A 155 22.95 1.59 -6.18
CA LEU A 155 24.06 0.91 -5.51
C LEU A 155 25.24 0.67 -6.44
N ASN A 156 24.99 0.37 -7.71
CA ASN A 156 26.05 0.20 -8.71
C ASN A 156 26.71 1.53 -9.09
N THR A 157 25.97 2.64 -9.07
CA THR A 157 26.51 3.97 -9.38
C THR A 157 27.29 4.59 -8.23
N TYR A 158 26.79 4.45 -6.99
CA TYR A 158 27.28 5.25 -5.86
C TYR A 158 27.98 4.43 -4.75
N ALA A 159 27.88 3.10 -4.76
CA ALA A 159 28.47 2.24 -3.72
C ALA A 159 29.50 1.27 -4.29
N SER A 160 30.68 1.21 -3.65
CA SER A 160 31.68 0.18 -3.97
C SER A 160 31.17 -1.21 -3.57
N PRO A 161 31.52 -2.28 -4.30
CA PRO A 161 31.07 -3.64 -3.97
C PRO A 161 31.48 -4.10 -2.55
N GLU A 162 32.62 -3.62 -2.07
CA GLU A 162 33.19 -4.00 -0.76
C GLU A 162 32.41 -3.45 0.43
N THR A 163 31.71 -2.32 0.25
CA THR A 163 30.91 -1.67 1.31
C THR A 163 29.48 -2.18 1.39
N ARG A 164 29.10 -3.13 0.51
CA ARG A 164 27.76 -3.71 0.49
C ARG A 164 27.56 -4.69 1.64
N ALA A 165 26.35 -4.73 2.18
CA ALA A 165 25.96 -5.70 3.18
C ALA A 165 26.11 -7.13 2.62
N LYS A 166 26.77 -8.00 3.38
CA LYS A 166 26.95 -9.41 3.01
C LYS A 166 25.64 -10.17 3.27
N LEU A 167 25.28 -11.05 2.34
CA LEU A 167 24.12 -11.92 2.46
C LEU A 167 24.13 -12.68 3.80
N GLY A 168 23.05 -12.54 4.57
CA GLY A 168 22.83 -13.27 5.82
C GLY A 168 23.69 -12.86 7.03
N GLN A 169 24.45 -11.77 6.95
CA GLN A 169 25.14 -11.22 8.13
C GLN A 169 24.23 -10.20 8.85
N PRO A 170 24.08 -10.30 10.19
CA PRO A 170 23.49 -9.20 10.95
C PRO A 170 24.40 -7.95 10.84
N TRP A 171 23.79 -6.79 11.04
CA TRP A 171 24.48 -5.51 11.12
C TRP A 171 25.41 -5.44 12.34
#